data_AF-A0A2V9U4D5-F1
#
_entry.id   AF-A0A2V9U4D5-F1
#
_cell.length_a   1.000
_cell.length_b   1.000
_cell.length_c   1.000
_cell.angle_alpha   90.00
_cell.angle_beta   90.00
_cell.angle_gamma   90.00
#
_symmetry.space_group_name_H-M   'P 1'
#
loop_
_entity.id
_entity.type
_entity.pdbx_description
1 polymer ?
#
loop_
_entity_poly.entity_id
_entity_poly.type
_entity_poly.pdbx_seq_one_letter_code
_entity_poly.pdbx_strand_id
1 'polypeptide(L)'
;MLIGFGVIVYQRGPAQQSQVAEKVPAATPMESAHMQPALNRAGSSDDDQQVLEAIGSRSPAIRADYAVNLQNVNDYIRDAEESAQADPNDEEAQQSLMDAYEQRAMVYDMALDRSMP
;
A
#
# COMPACT_ATOMS: atom_id res chain seq x y z
N MET A 1 -8.78 41.89 25.96
CA MET A 1 -7.31 42.09 25.99
C MET A 1 -6.67 40.82 25.48
N LEU A 2 -6.36 40.80 24.18
CA LEU A 2 -5.56 39.80 23.46
C LEU A 2 -4.16 40.37 23.31
N ILE A 3 -3.09 39.59 23.49
CA ILE A 3 -1.94 39.60 22.55
C ILE A 3 -1.26 38.22 22.56
N GLY A 4 -1.21 37.57 21.41
CA GLY A 4 -0.30 36.46 21.12
C GLY A 4 0.95 36.96 20.39
N PHE A 5 2.06 36.22 20.47
CA PHE A 5 3.25 36.51 19.67
C PHE A 5 3.85 35.21 19.12
N GLY A 6 3.81 35.08 17.80
CA GLY A 6 4.68 34.19 17.05
C GLY A 6 5.99 34.89 16.71
N VAL A 7 7.04 34.12 16.45
CA VAL A 7 8.32 34.64 15.94
C VAL A 7 8.64 33.91 14.64
N ILE A 8 8.64 34.67 13.55
CA ILE A 8 9.18 34.28 12.24
C ILE A 8 10.58 34.91 12.14
N VAL A 9 11.59 34.13 11.78
CA VAL A 9 12.87 34.66 11.30
C VAL A 9 13.14 34.10 9.92
N TYR A 10 13.07 34.98 8.92
CA TYR A 10 13.63 34.79 7.58
C TYR A 10 14.93 35.59 7.52
N GLN A 11 16.07 34.93 7.27
CA GLN A 11 17.27 35.61 6.76
C GLN A 11 17.45 35.28 5.29
N ARG A 12 17.38 36.31 4.45
CA ARG A 12 17.64 36.30 3.01
C ARG A 12 18.82 37.24 2.75
N GLY A 13 19.98 36.69 2.45
CA GLY A 13 21.15 37.42 1.96
C GLY A 13 21.53 36.91 0.56
N PRO A 14 21.61 37.78 -0.47
CA PRO A 14 21.87 37.36 -1.85
C PRO A 14 23.37 37.41 -2.22
N ALA A 15 23.70 36.69 -3.29
CA ALA A 15 24.94 36.74 -4.07
C ALA A 15 26.17 35.98 -3.55
N GLN A 16 26.25 34.68 -3.89
CA GLN A 16 27.42 34.19 -4.62
C GLN A 16 27.03 32.95 -5.46
N GLN A 17 26.52 33.19 -6.66
CA GLN A 17 26.58 32.23 -7.76
C GLN A 17 27.99 32.28 -8.38
N SER A 18 28.35 31.19 -9.06
CA SER A 18 29.66 30.82 -9.64
C SER A 18 30.53 30.06 -8.63
N GLN A 19 30.58 28.72 -8.70
CA GLN A 19 31.11 28.02 -9.86
C GLN A 19 30.21 26.87 -10.36
N VAL A 20 30.22 26.76 -11.68
CA VAL A 20 29.43 25.92 -12.57
C VAL A 20 30.27 24.69 -12.95
N ALA A 21 29.58 23.56 -13.15
CA ALA A 21 30.06 22.23 -13.61
C ALA A 21 30.83 21.43 -12.54
N GLU A 22 30.40 20.22 -12.14
CA GLU A 22 29.99 19.12 -13.02
C GLU A 22 29.06 18.12 -12.27
N LYS A 23 27.80 18.05 -12.75
CA LYS A 23 27.02 16.82 -12.99
C LYS A 23 26.68 15.91 -11.79
N VAL A 24 25.44 15.99 -11.30
CA VAL A 24 24.38 14.93 -11.27
C VAL A 24 23.06 15.61 -10.86
N PRO A 25 21.89 15.30 -11.46
CA PRO A 25 20.65 16.03 -11.21
C PRO A 25 20.15 15.87 -9.78
N ALA A 26 19.52 16.94 -9.30
CA ALA A 26 18.82 17.05 -8.04
C ALA A 26 17.89 15.85 -7.80
N ALA A 27 18.09 15.18 -6.67
CA ALA A 27 17.10 14.30 -6.09
C ALA A 27 15.88 15.15 -5.71
N THR A 28 14.80 14.89 -6.45
CA THR A 28 13.43 15.32 -6.25
C THR A 28 13.04 15.28 -4.77
N PRO A 29 12.22 16.22 -4.26
CA PRO A 29 11.64 16.11 -2.94
C PRO A 29 10.96 14.76 -2.80
N MET A 30 11.27 14.11 -1.69
CA MET A 30 10.91 12.74 -1.37
C MET A 30 9.46 12.43 -1.74
N GLU A 31 9.38 11.52 -2.70
CA GLU A 31 8.30 10.62 -3.03
C GLU A 31 7.89 9.81 -1.79
N SER A 32 7.21 10.45 -0.83
CA SER A 32 6.58 9.76 0.32
C SER A 32 5.06 9.70 0.19
N ALA A 33 4.54 9.84 -1.03
CA ALA A 33 3.14 9.60 -1.38
C ALA A 33 2.94 8.54 -2.48
N HIS A 34 4.00 7.85 -2.93
CA HIS A 34 3.91 6.94 -4.08
C HIS A 34 4.30 5.47 -3.81
N MET A 35 4.50 5.07 -2.55
CA MET A 35 4.73 3.66 -2.19
C MET A 35 3.47 2.92 -1.73
N GLN A 36 2.29 3.55 -1.80
CA GLN A 36 1.01 2.88 -1.55
C GLN A 36 0.23 2.34 -2.79
N PRO A 37 0.65 2.49 -4.06
CA PRO A 37 -0.15 1.96 -5.18
C PRO A 37 0.20 0.51 -5.56
N ALA A 38 1.23 -0.11 -4.98
CA ALA A 38 1.64 -1.48 -5.36
C ALA A 38 0.97 -2.56 -4.49
N LEU A 39 0.95 -2.39 -3.16
CA LEU A 39 0.25 -3.30 -2.24
C LEU A 39 -1.27 -3.25 -2.44
N ASN A 40 -1.82 -2.07 -2.74
CA ASN A 40 -3.25 -1.94 -3.03
C ASN A 40 -3.64 -2.53 -4.40
N ARG A 41 -2.69 -2.64 -5.34
CA ARG A 41 -2.96 -3.20 -6.67
C ARG A 41 -2.90 -4.73 -6.67
N ALA A 42 -1.95 -5.34 -5.95
CA ALA A 42 -1.98 -6.79 -5.73
C ALA A 42 -3.16 -7.15 -4.79
N GLY A 43 -4.31 -7.46 -5.39
CA GLY A 43 -5.56 -7.79 -4.70
C GLY A 43 -6.58 -6.64 -4.65
N SER A 44 -6.53 -5.72 -5.61
CA SER A 44 -7.78 -5.06 -5.97
C SER A 44 -8.78 -6.12 -6.44
N SER A 45 -10.08 -5.94 -6.15
CA SER A 45 -11.10 -6.93 -6.51
C SER A 45 -11.12 -7.26 -8.02
N ASP A 46 -10.68 -6.32 -8.86
CA ASP A 46 -10.49 -6.52 -10.30
C ASP A 46 -9.38 -7.53 -10.64
N ASP A 47 -8.23 -7.45 -9.96
CA ASP A 47 -7.11 -8.39 -10.14
C ASP A 47 -7.50 -9.80 -9.66
N ASP A 48 -8.23 -9.88 -8.56
CA ASP A 48 -8.74 -11.14 -8.01
C ASP A 48 -9.72 -11.84 -8.98
N GLN A 49 -10.62 -11.06 -9.62
CA GLN A 49 -11.54 -11.60 -10.62
C GLN A 49 -10.81 -12.16 -11.83
N GLN A 50 -9.79 -11.44 -12.31
CA GLN A 50 -8.99 -11.85 -13.46
C GLN A 50 -8.25 -13.17 -13.19
N VAL A 51 -7.73 -13.34 -11.97
CA VAL A 51 -7.12 -14.60 -11.52
C VAL A 51 -8.15 -15.71 -11.36
N LEU A 52 -9.31 -15.44 -10.79
CA LEU A 52 -10.40 -16.42 -10.68
C LEU A 52 -10.86 -16.93 -12.06
N GLU A 53 -10.87 -16.10 -13.09
CA GLU A 53 -11.16 -16.51 -14.47
C GLU A 53 -10.03 -17.34 -15.10
N ALA A 54 -8.78 -16.91 -14.92
CA ALA A 54 -7.61 -17.61 -15.43
C ALA A 54 -7.46 -19.02 -14.82
N ILE A 55 -7.61 -19.13 -13.50
CA ILE A 55 -7.59 -20.41 -12.77
C ILE A 55 -8.83 -21.24 -13.12
N GLY A 56 -10.00 -20.61 -13.19
CA GLY A 56 -11.28 -21.27 -13.50
C GLY A 56 -11.29 -22.03 -14.82
N SER A 57 -10.60 -21.50 -15.81
CA SER A 57 -10.48 -22.12 -17.13
C SER A 57 -9.64 -23.40 -17.12
N ARG A 58 -8.77 -23.60 -16.11
CA ARG A 58 -7.83 -24.73 -16.02
C ARG A 58 -8.19 -25.74 -14.92
N SER A 59 -8.52 -25.23 -13.74
CA SER A 59 -8.72 -26.03 -12.53
C SER A 59 -9.88 -25.49 -11.69
N PRO A 60 -11.12 -25.96 -11.92
CA PRO A 60 -12.30 -25.50 -11.19
C PRO A 60 -12.22 -25.69 -9.67
N ALA A 61 -11.53 -26.75 -9.22
CA ALA A 61 -11.30 -27.00 -7.80
C ALA A 61 -10.39 -25.93 -7.16
N ILE A 62 -9.28 -25.58 -7.82
CA ILE A 62 -8.36 -24.52 -7.33
C ILE A 62 -9.04 -23.16 -7.33
N ARG A 63 -9.92 -22.88 -8.30
CA ARG A 63 -10.74 -21.66 -8.30
C ARG A 63 -11.65 -21.59 -7.07
N ALA A 64 -12.30 -22.69 -6.71
CA ALA A 64 -13.19 -22.72 -5.55
C ALA A 64 -12.43 -22.46 -4.24
N ASP A 65 -11.26 -23.10 -4.07
CA ASP A 65 -10.39 -22.90 -2.90
C ASP A 65 -9.88 -21.45 -2.81
N TYR A 66 -9.42 -20.89 -3.94
CA TYR A 66 -8.96 -19.50 -3.99
C TYR A 66 -10.09 -18.53 -3.65
N ALA A 67 -11.31 -18.73 -4.17
CA ALA A 67 -12.47 -17.89 -3.87
C ALA A 67 -12.82 -17.88 -2.38
N VAL A 68 -12.78 -19.03 -1.71
CA VAL A 68 -13.04 -19.14 -0.27
C VAL A 68 -11.95 -18.46 0.55
N ASN A 69 -10.68 -18.72 0.22
CA ASN A 69 -9.56 -18.11 0.93
C ASN A 69 -9.55 -16.59 0.76
N LEU A 70 -9.85 -16.10 -0.44
CA LEU A 70 -9.94 -14.68 -0.73
C LEU A 70 -11.10 -14.02 0.04
N GLN A 71 -12.26 -14.67 0.13
CA GLN A 71 -13.37 -14.16 0.93
C GLN A 71 -12.98 -13.99 2.40
N ASN A 72 -12.36 -15.02 3.00
CA ASN A 72 -11.93 -14.98 4.40
C ASN A 72 -10.93 -13.84 4.66
N VAL A 73 -9.94 -13.67 3.77
CA VAL A 73 -8.94 -12.61 3.91
C VAL A 73 -9.54 -11.22 3.73
N ASN A 74 -10.51 -11.06 2.80
CA ASN A 74 -11.18 -9.78 2.59
C ASN A 74 -12.06 -9.40 3.78
N ASP A 75 -12.72 -10.37 4.40
CA ASP A 75 -13.46 -10.15 5.64
C ASP A 75 -12.51 -9.72 6.78
N TYR A 76 -11.33 -10.33 6.89
CA TYR A 76 -10.31 -9.95 7.87
C TYR A 76 -9.72 -8.55 7.62
N ILE A 77 -9.41 -8.21 6.36
CA ILE A 77 -8.96 -6.85 5.99
C ILE A 77 -10.01 -5.83 6.41
N ARG A 78 -11.30 -6.10 6.16
CA ARG A 78 -12.36 -5.15 6.50
C ARG A 78 -12.47 -4.90 8.00
N ASP A 79 -12.36 -5.95 8.81
CA ASP A 79 -12.35 -5.84 10.27
C ASP A 79 -11.12 -5.08 10.80
N ALA A 80 -9.94 -5.36 10.22
CA ALA A 80 -8.71 -4.63 10.54
C ALA A 80 -8.77 -3.16 10.11
N GLU A 81 -9.37 -2.85 8.95
CA GLU A 81 -9.59 -1.49 8.49
C GLU A 81 -10.56 -0.73 9.40
N GLU A 82 -11.67 -1.35 9.79
CA GLU A 82 -12.63 -0.76 10.73
C GLU A 82 -11.95 -0.44 12.07
N SER A 83 -11.11 -1.35 12.57
CA SER A 83 -10.33 -1.17 13.81
C SER A 83 -9.31 -0.03 13.69
N ALA A 84 -8.52 -0.01 12.60
CA ALA A 84 -7.52 1.02 12.34
C ALA A 84 -8.14 2.40 12.06
N GLN A 85 -9.36 2.44 11.51
CA GLN A 85 -10.13 3.68 11.35
C GLN A 85 -10.72 4.17 12.66
N ALA A 86 -11.14 3.26 13.55
CA ALA A 86 -11.69 3.60 14.85
C ALA A 86 -10.62 4.19 15.78
N ASP A 87 -9.40 3.62 15.78
CA ASP A 87 -8.24 4.19 16.47
C ASP A 87 -6.99 4.19 15.56
N PRO A 88 -6.69 5.32 14.91
CA PRO A 88 -5.52 5.45 14.05
C PRO A 88 -4.18 5.37 14.77
N ASN A 89 -4.13 5.39 16.11
CA ASN A 89 -2.89 5.24 16.88
C ASN A 89 -2.75 3.85 17.51
N ASP A 90 -3.70 2.95 17.27
CA ASP A 90 -3.63 1.57 17.70
C ASP A 90 -2.64 0.81 16.82
N GLU A 91 -1.44 0.57 17.38
CA GLU A 91 -0.37 -0.16 16.72
C GLU A 91 -0.77 -1.60 16.38
N GLU A 92 -1.61 -2.25 17.19
CA GLU A 92 -2.09 -3.62 16.93
C GLU A 92 -3.07 -3.65 15.76
N ALA A 93 -3.95 -2.65 15.64
CA ALA A 93 -4.87 -2.52 14.50
C ALA A 93 -4.11 -2.22 13.20
N GLN A 94 -3.12 -1.32 13.24
CA GLN A 94 -2.26 -1.05 12.09
C GLN A 94 -1.47 -2.30 11.67
N GLN A 95 -0.91 -3.04 12.63
CA GLN A 95 -0.19 -4.27 12.36
C GLN A 95 -1.12 -5.33 11.76
N SER A 96 -2.30 -5.53 12.34
CA SER A 96 -3.31 -6.47 11.84
C SER A 96 -3.69 -6.16 10.38
N LEU A 97 -3.82 -4.89 10.04
CA LEU A 97 -4.10 -4.47 8.67
C LEU A 97 -2.97 -4.85 7.71
N MET A 98 -1.71 -4.63 8.11
CA MET A 98 -0.55 -5.04 7.32
C MET A 98 -0.49 -6.57 7.15
N ASP A 99 -0.66 -7.31 8.24
CA ASP A 99 -0.67 -8.78 8.25
C ASP A 99 -1.81 -9.34 7.37
N ALA A 100 -2.97 -8.66 7.34
CA ALA A 100 -4.11 -9.04 6.50
C ALA A 100 -3.79 -8.89 5.00
N TYR A 101 -3.14 -7.78 4.63
CA TYR A 101 -2.69 -7.55 3.27
C TYR A 101 -1.60 -8.53 2.83
N GLU A 102 -0.66 -8.86 3.72
CA GLU A 102 0.36 -9.88 3.45
C GLU A 102 -0.26 -11.27 3.25
N GLN A 103 -1.24 -11.65 4.08
CA GLN A 103 -1.98 -12.91 3.90
C GLN A 103 -2.70 -12.96 2.55
N ARG A 104 -3.30 -11.85 2.10
CA ARG A 104 -3.94 -11.80 0.77
C ARG A 104 -2.96 -12.06 -0.36
N ALA A 105 -1.79 -11.44 -0.32
CA ALA A 105 -0.74 -11.66 -1.30
C ALA A 105 -0.30 -13.13 -1.34
N MET A 106 -0.18 -13.78 -0.17
CA MET A 106 0.15 -15.20 -0.09
C MET A 106 -0.93 -16.10 -0.70
N VAL A 107 -2.21 -15.80 -0.46
CA VAL A 107 -3.34 -16.53 -1.06
C VAL A 107 -3.31 -16.41 -2.58
N TYR A 108 -3.01 -15.22 -3.10
CA TYR A 108 -2.83 -14.97 -4.53
C TYR A 108 -1.67 -15.80 -5.11
N ASP A 109 -0.48 -15.75 -4.49
CA ASP A 109 0.70 -16.47 -4.96
C ASP A 109 0.47 -17.99 -4.98
N MET A 110 -0.17 -18.52 -3.94
CA MET A 110 -0.49 -19.94 -3.85
C MET A 110 -1.47 -20.39 -4.95
N ALA A 111 -2.44 -19.54 -5.28
CA ALA A 111 -3.38 -19.81 -6.37
C ALA A 111 -2.67 -19.76 -7.73
N LEU A 112 -1.75 -18.81 -7.91
CA LEU A 112 -0.94 -18.69 -9.12
C LEU A 112 -0.03 -19.91 -9.32
N ASP A 113 0.72 -20.31 -8.30
CA ASP A 113 1.63 -21.47 -8.31
C ASP A 113 0.89 -22.76 -8.68
N ARG A 114 -0.27 -23.00 -8.06
CA ARG A 114 -1.13 -24.17 -8.33
C ARG A 114 -1.84 -24.14 -9.68
N SER A 115 -1.88 -22.99 -10.35
CA SER A 115 -2.47 -22.84 -11.69
C SER A 115 -1.47 -23.09 -12.83
N MET A 116 -0.18 -23.16 -12.49
CA MET A 116 0.88 -23.51 -13.43
C MET A 116 0.88 -25.02 -13.73
N PRO A 117 1.14 -25.43 -14.98
CA PRO A 117 1.14 -26.82 -15.41
C PRO A 117 2.39 -27.61 -15.00
#